data_AF-A0A7G6DZ67-F1
#
_entry.id   AF-A0A7G6DZ67-F1
#
_cell.length_a   1.000
_cell.length_b   1.000
_cell.length_c   1.000
_cell.angle_alpha   90.00
_cell.angle_beta   90.00
_cell.angle_gamma   90.00
#
_symmetry.space_group_name_H-M   'P 1'
#
loop_
_entity.id
_entity.type
_entity.pdbx_description
1 polymer ?
#
loop_
_entity_poly.entity_id
_entity_poly.type
_entity_poly.pdbx_seq_one_letter_code
_entity_poly.pdbx_strand_id
1 'polypeptide(L)'
;MRDLRPNVVITTPSYAVTLSEDAAKEGFDLTSLALKKLWLTGEGCSPSFRNRLEKIWDTSANFYYGSLEAGAIGVECDQHNGRLVDEIVIKGVKFSPFYLEEFLMLSNVVLLEQFTYKVILVY
;
A
#
# COMPACT_ATOMS: atom_id res chain seq x y z
N MET A 1 -1.04 12.67 -18.78
CA MET A 1 -1.95 11.49 -18.76
C MET A 1 -2.92 11.49 -19.93
N ARG A 2 -3.54 12.63 -20.28
CA ARG A 2 -4.51 12.77 -21.38
C ARG A 2 -4.03 12.20 -22.72
N ASP A 3 -2.82 12.57 -23.16
CA ASP A 3 -2.32 12.13 -24.48
C ASP A 3 -1.80 10.69 -24.47
N LEU A 4 -1.14 10.31 -23.37
CA LEU A 4 -0.53 8.97 -23.23
C LEU A 4 -1.55 7.86 -23.01
N ARG A 5 -2.73 8.18 -22.44
CA ARG A 5 -3.80 7.23 -22.10
C ARG A 5 -3.26 5.95 -21.41
N PRO A 6 -2.54 6.09 -20.29
CA PRO A 6 -2.00 4.94 -19.57
C PRO A 6 -3.15 4.07 -19.05
N ASN A 7 -2.90 2.76 -18.96
CA ASN A 7 -3.79 1.81 -18.29
C ASN A 7 -3.23 1.32 -16.94
N VAL A 8 -2.02 1.75 -16.57
CA VAL A 8 -1.39 1.51 -15.27
C VAL A 8 -0.68 2.79 -14.86
N VAL A 9 -0.80 3.16 -13.58
CA VAL A 9 -0.08 4.28 -12.97
C VAL A 9 0.70 3.75 -11.77
N ILE A 10 1.96 4.17 -11.64
CA ILE A 10 2.81 3.85 -10.48
C ILE A 10 3.20 5.17 -9.82
N THR A 11 2.93 5.33 -8.53
CA THR A 11 3.13 6.59 -7.81
C THR A 11 3.20 6.34 -6.30
N THR A 12 3.47 7.37 -5.51
CA THR A 12 3.24 7.34 -4.06
C THR A 12 1.77 7.68 -3.73
N PRO A 13 1.22 7.20 -2.59
CA PRO A 13 -0.13 7.51 -2.14
C PRO A 13 -0.42 9.01 -2.05
N SER A 14 0.51 9.80 -1.49
CA SER A 14 0.35 11.25 -1.36
C SER A 14 0.30 11.91 -2.74
N TYR A 15 1.20 11.53 -3.64
CA TYR A 15 1.25 12.11 -4.98
C TYR A 15 0.07 11.68 -5.86
N ALA A 16 -0.52 10.51 -5.63
CA ALA A 16 -1.78 10.11 -6.26
C ALA A 16 -2.93 11.08 -5.94
N VAL A 17 -2.95 11.66 -4.74
CA VAL A 17 -3.91 12.72 -4.39
C VAL A 17 -3.56 14.00 -5.14
N THR A 18 -2.31 14.44 -5.12
CA THR A 18 -1.87 15.65 -5.83
C THR A 18 -2.25 15.60 -7.31
N LEU A 19 -2.00 14.47 -7.98
CA LEU A 19 -2.37 14.27 -9.38
C LEU A 19 -3.88 14.34 -9.61
N SER A 20 -4.70 13.87 -8.66
CA SER A 20 -6.16 13.99 -8.74
C SER A 20 -6.66 15.42 -8.56
N GLU A 21 -6.03 16.19 -7.67
CA GLU A 21 -6.36 17.59 -7.46
C GLU A 21 -5.98 18.44 -8.68
N ASP A 22 -4.82 18.18 -9.28
CA ASP A 22 -4.37 18.85 -10.49
C ASP A 22 -5.22 18.47 -11.70
N ALA A 23 -5.61 17.19 -11.83
CA ALA A 23 -6.56 16.76 -12.85
C ALA A 23 -7.92 17.49 -12.71
N ALA A 24 -8.42 17.63 -11.49
CA ALA A 24 -9.66 18.36 -11.23
C ALA A 24 -9.56 19.86 -11.60
N LYS A 25 -8.43 20.53 -11.27
CA LYS A 25 -8.18 21.93 -11.67
C LYS A 25 -8.20 22.12 -13.18
N GLU A 26 -7.68 21.14 -13.92
CA GLU A 26 -7.62 21.12 -15.39
C GLU A 26 -8.90 20.59 -16.06
N GLY A 27 -9.95 20.32 -15.28
CA GLY A 27 -11.20 19.74 -15.79
C GLY A 27 -11.01 18.36 -16.43
N PHE A 28 -10.00 17.61 -16.01
CA PHE A 28 -9.69 16.28 -16.50
C PHE A 28 -10.26 15.21 -15.56
N ASP A 29 -11.18 14.42 -16.09
CA ASP A 29 -11.70 13.24 -15.39
C ASP A 29 -10.69 12.09 -15.45
N LEU A 30 -10.08 11.75 -14.32
CA LEU A 30 -9.13 10.64 -14.22
C LEU A 30 -9.78 9.29 -14.51
N THR A 31 -11.08 9.11 -14.23
CA THR A 31 -11.77 7.83 -14.44
C THR A 31 -11.88 7.50 -15.92
N SER A 32 -11.85 8.52 -16.80
CA SER A 32 -11.81 8.36 -18.26
C SER A 32 -10.58 7.60 -18.78
N LEU A 33 -9.53 7.45 -17.97
CA LEU A 33 -8.34 6.65 -18.31
C LEU A 33 -8.62 5.14 -18.34
N ALA A 34 -9.68 4.68 -17.67
CA ALA A 34 -10.01 3.26 -17.52
C ALA A 34 -8.80 2.42 -17.08
N LEU A 35 -8.18 2.83 -15.97
CA LEU A 35 -7.00 2.16 -15.43
C LEU A 35 -7.34 0.70 -15.06
N LYS A 36 -6.39 -0.19 -15.32
CA LYS A 36 -6.41 -1.58 -14.85
C LYS A 36 -5.85 -1.71 -13.44
N LYS A 37 -4.94 -0.80 -13.06
CA LYS A 37 -4.20 -0.89 -11.80
C LYS A 37 -3.56 0.45 -11.42
N LEU A 38 -3.64 0.79 -10.14
CA LEU A 38 -2.84 1.84 -9.51
C LEU A 38 -1.81 1.16 -8.59
N TRP A 39 -0.52 1.32 -8.85
CA TRP A 39 0.54 0.82 -7.98
C TRP A 39 1.03 1.92 -7.05
N LEU A 40 0.94 1.65 -5.75
CA LEU A 40 1.38 2.54 -4.69
C LEU A 40 2.72 2.06 -4.11
N THR A 41 3.69 2.96 -4.01
CA THR A 41 5.03 2.66 -3.48
C THR A 41 5.65 3.86 -2.75
N GLY A 42 6.86 3.70 -2.21
CA GLY A 42 7.67 4.76 -1.61
C GLY A 42 7.20 5.29 -0.25
N GLU A 43 5.94 5.11 0.11
CA GLU A 43 5.35 5.60 1.36
C GLU A 43 4.34 4.58 1.92
N GLY A 44 4.06 4.69 3.22
CA GLY A 44 2.98 3.94 3.87
C GLY A 44 1.59 4.45 3.47
N CYS A 45 0.60 3.58 3.54
CA CYS A 45 -0.79 3.93 3.25
C CYS A 45 -1.71 3.08 4.11
N SER A 46 -2.61 3.73 4.84
CA SER A 46 -3.63 3.02 5.58
C SER A 46 -4.68 2.40 4.64
N PRO A 47 -5.40 1.36 5.06
CA PRO A 47 -6.53 0.82 4.30
C PRO A 47 -7.58 1.89 3.96
N SER A 48 -7.84 2.81 4.89
CA SER A 48 -8.77 3.93 4.66
C SER A 48 -8.28 4.90 3.58
N PHE A 49 -6.96 5.15 3.52
CA PHE A 49 -6.38 6.02 2.51
C PHE A 49 -6.36 5.33 1.14
N ARG A 50 -6.01 4.04 1.07
CA ARG A 50 -6.14 3.23 -0.14
C ARG A 50 -7.58 3.29 -0.68
N ASN A 51 -8.58 3.02 0.16
CA ASN A 51 -9.99 3.04 -0.24
C ASN A 51 -10.43 4.42 -0.78
N ARG A 52 -9.85 5.51 -0.27
CA ARG A 52 -10.08 6.86 -0.82
C ARG A 52 -9.47 7.00 -2.21
N LEU A 53 -8.24 6.54 -2.41
CA LEU A 53 -7.56 6.58 -3.71
C LEU A 53 -8.29 5.72 -4.74
N GLU A 54 -8.73 4.52 -4.39
CA GLU A 54 -9.48 3.64 -5.30
C GLU A 54 -10.77 4.30 -5.80
N LYS A 55 -11.46 5.07 -4.94
CA LYS A 55 -12.66 5.84 -5.34
C LYS A 55 -12.33 7.03 -6.24
N ILE A 56 -11.24 7.73 -5.98
CA ILE A 56 -10.81 8.90 -6.77
C ILE A 56 -10.38 8.47 -8.18
N TRP A 57 -9.69 7.34 -8.27
CA TRP A 57 -9.08 6.85 -9.50
C TRP A 57 -9.92 5.80 -10.24
N ASP A 58 -11.03 5.35 -9.64
CA ASP A 58 -11.92 4.30 -10.15
C ASP A 58 -11.17 3.03 -10.59
N THR A 59 -10.21 2.60 -9.77
CA THR A 59 -9.39 1.39 -10.03
C THR A 59 -8.92 0.81 -8.71
N SER A 60 -8.62 -0.49 -8.70
CA SER A 60 -7.95 -1.08 -7.54
C SER A 60 -6.51 -0.59 -7.41
N ALA A 61 -6.10 -0.33 -6.18
CA ALA A 61 -4.78 0.14 -5.81
C ALA A 61 -4.03 -0.92 -5.02
N ASN A 62 -2.86 -1.33 -5.50
CA ASN A 62 -2.05 -2.37 -4.89
C ASN A 62 -0.68 -1.82 -4.49
N PHE A 63 -0.08 -2.40 -3.46
CA PHE A 63 1.24 -1.98 -2.98
C PHE A 63 2.40 -2.73 -3.62
N TYR A 64 3.40 -1.94 -4.01
CA TYR A 64 4.75 -2.41 -4.32
C TYR A 64 5.72 -1.86 -3.29
N TYR A 65 6.42 -2.74 -2.58
CA TYR A 65 7.41 -2.40 -1.57
C TYR A 65 8.81 -2.80 -2.02
N GLY A 66 9.75 -1.90 -1.80
CA GLY A 66 11.15 -2.12 -2.10
C GLY A 66 12.02 -1.07 -1.41
N SER A 67 13.33 -1.27 -1.46
CA SER A 67 14.33 -0.31 -1.01
C SER A 67 15.45 -0.21 -2.06
N LEU A 68 16.31 0.80 -1.94
CA LEU A 68 17.46 0.93 -2.84
C LEU A 68 18.45 -0.24 -2.64
N GLU A 69 18.64 -0.65 -1.38
CA GLU A 69 19.60 -1.67 -0.96
C GLU A 69 19.16 -3.09 -1.33
N ALA A 70 17.86 -3.38 -1.22
CA ALA A 70 17.30 -4.72 -1.42
C ALA A 70 16.53 -4.87 -2.74
N GLY A 71 16.27 -3.77 -3.46
CA GLY A 71 15.46 -3.78 -4.67
C GLY A 71 14.00 -4.10 -4.38
N ALA A 72 13.39 -4.95 -5.21
CA ALA A 72 12.00 -5.38 -5.07
C ALA A 72 11.85 -6.36 -3.89
N ILE A 73 11.08 -5.98 -2.88
CA ILE A 73 10.89 -6.81 -1.68
C ILE A 73 9.52 -7.47 -1.69
N GLY A 74 8.44 -6.71 -1.90
CA GLY A 74 7.08 -7.23 -1.75
C GLY A 74 6.10 -6.66 -2.76
N VAL A 75 5.23 -7.51 -3.28
CA VAL A 75 4.13 -7.12 -4.16
C VAL A 75 2.82 -7.64 -3.57
N GLU A 76 1.83 -6.76 -3.47
CA GLU A 76 0.48 -7.08 -3.01
C GLU A 76 -0.36 -7.69 -4.14
N CYS A 77 -1.20 -8.66 -3.80
CA CYS A 77 -2.20 -9.25 -4.69
C CYS A 77 -3.59 -8.64 -4.46
N ASP A 78 -4.56 -8.92 -5.34
CA ASP A 78 -5.90 -8.31 -5.31
C ASP A 78 -6.77 -8.77 -4.12
N GLN A 79 -6.27 -9.72 -3.32
CA GLN A 79 -6.86 -10.11 -2.05
C GLN A 79 -6.60 -9.07 -0.94
N HIS A 80 -5.64 -8.15 -1.12
CA HIS A 80 -5.35 -7.05 -0.19
C HIS A 80 -5.05 -7.47 1.27
N ASN A 81 -4.49 -8.67 1.43
CA ASN A 81 -4.21 -9.31 2.73
C ASN A 81 -2.72 -9.26 3.14
N GLY A 82 -1.95 -8.34 2.56
CA GLY A 82 -0.49 -8.26 2.73
C GLY A 82 0.27 -8.53 1.44
N ARG A 83 1.61 -8.49 1.51
CA ARG A 83 2.48 -8.75 0.35
C ARG A 83 3.11 -10.11 0.50
N LEU A 84 3.29 -10.82 -0.61
CA LEU A 84 3.68 -12.24 -0.60
C LEU A 84 4.98 -12.56 0.17
N VAL A 85 5.88 -11.57 0.32
CA VAL A 85 7.19 -11.72 0.97
C VAL A 85 7.21 -11.18 2.40
N ASP A 86 6.26 -10.32 2.77
CA ASP A 86 6.21 -9.75 4.11
C ASP A 86 5.46 -10.63 5.12
N GLU A 87 4.68 -11.62 4.69
CA GLU A 87 3.86 -12.46 5.59
C GLU A 87 4.65 -13.20 6.69
N ILE A 88 4.30 -12.92 7.96
CA ILE A 88 4.74 -13.68 9.13
C ILE A 88 3.76 -14.83 9.38
N VAL A 89 4.27 -16.03 9.60
CA VAL A 89 3.45 -17.21 9.94
C VAL A 89 3.45 -17.44 11.45
N ILE A 90 2.30 -17.25 12.11
CA ILE A 90 2.11 -17.53 13.54
C ILE A 90 1.14 -18.71 13.66
N LYS A 91 1.60 -19.83 14.24
CA LYS A 91 0.81 -21.07 14.42
C LYS A 91 0.13 -21.55 13.11
N GLY A 92 0.79 -21.36 11.96
CA GLY A 92 0.28 -21.77 10.65
C GLY A 92 -0.67 -20.76 9.99
N VAL A 93 -0.95 -19.63 10.62
CA VAL A 93 -1.74 -18.53 10.04
C VAL A 93 -0.78 -17.44 9.55
N LYS A 94 -0.95 -17.03 8.28
CA LYS A 94 -0.18 -15.96 7.64
C LYS A 94 -0.77 -14.59 8.02
N PHE A 95 0.09 -13.69 8.45
CA PHE A 95 -0.25 -12.31 8.80
C PHE A 95 0.69 -11.36 8.07
N SER A 96 0.17 -10.32 7.45
CA SER A 96 1.03 -9.20 7.05
C SER A 96 1.57 -8.51 8.31
N PRO A 97 2.88 -8.18 8.39
CA PRO A 97 3.47 -7.46 9.50
C PRO A 97 2.75 -6.14 9.76
N PHE A 98 2.29 -5.47 8.71
CA PHE A 98 1.53 -4.23 8.82
C PHE A 98 0.24 -4.39 9.64
N TYR A 99 -0.56 -5.42 9.34
CA TYR A 99 -1.79 -5.69 10.10
C TYR A 99 -1.50 -6.24 11.50
N LEU A 100 -0.41 -6.97 11.68
CA LEU A 100 0.03 -7.43 12.99
C LEU A 100 0.45 -6.24 13.87
N GLU A 101 1.22 -5.30 13.34
CA GLU A 101 1.58 -4.06 14.02
C GLU A 101 0.33 -3.23 14.36
N GLU A 102 -0.61 -3.04 13.42
CA GLU A 102 -1.86 -2.34 13.68
C GLU A 102 -2.68 -3.04 14.79
N PHE A 103 -2.81 -4.37 14.73
CA PHE A 103 -3.47 -5.15 15.78
C PHE A 103 -2.77 -5.01 17.13
N LEU A 104 -1.44 -5.07 17.17
CA LEU A 104 -0.66 -4.90 18.40
C LEU A 104 -0.79 -3.48 18.94
N MET A 105 -0.82 -2.46 18.08
CA MET A 105 -1.03 -1.06 18.45
C MET A 105 -2.41 -0.85 19.08
N LEU A 106 -3.43 -1.53 18.55
CA LEU A 106 -4.80 -1.53 19.09
C LEU A 106 -4.92 -2.38 20.37
N SER A 107 -4.02 -3.35 20.57
CA SER A 107 -4.04 -4.32 21.66
C SER A 107 -2.97 -4.03 22.73
N ASN A 108 -3.07 -2.89 23.44
CA ASN A 108 -2.22 -2.51 24.59
C ASN A 108 -0.68 -2.59 24.39
N VAL A 109 -0.01 -1.46 24.63
CA VAL A 109 1.44 -1.21 24.43
C VAL A 109 2.40 -2.29 24.98
N VAL A 110 2.01 -3.02 26.03
CA VAL A 110 2.85 -4.06 26.67
C VAL A 110 3.17 -5.24 25.72
N LEU A 111 2.25 -5.60 24.82
CA LEU A 111 2.51 -6.66 23.84
C LEU A 111 3.47 -6.22 22.73
N LEU A 112 3.45 -4.93 22.39
CA LEU A 112 4.33 -4.31 21.40
C LEU A 112 5.79 -4.33 21.86
N GLU A 113 6.07 -3.94 23.11
CA GLU A 113 7.43 -4.02 23.64
C GLU A 113 7.95 -5.46 23.60
N GLN A 114 7.18 -6.42 24.12
CA GLN A 114 7.62 -7.83 24.15
C GLN A 114 7.86 -8.43 22.75
N PHE A 115 7.11 -7.99 21.74
CA PHE A 115 7.28 -8.46 20.37
C PHE A 115 8.49 -7.80 19.69
N THR A 116 8.63 -6.48 19.80
CA THR A 116 9.76 -5.73 19.25
C THR A 116 11.09 -6.19 19.84
N TYR A 117 11.16 -6.41 21.16
CA TYR A 117 12.38 -6.94 21.81
C TYR A 117 12.73 -8.34 21.33
N LYS A 118 11.73 -9.21 21.05
CA LYS A 118 11.99 -10.56 20.53
C LYS A 118 12.42 -10.58 19.07
N VAL A 119 11.93 -9.68 18.23
CA VAL A 119 12.32 -9.62 16.81
C VAL A 119 13.73 -9.01 16.65
N ILE A 120 14.08 -8.01 17.46
CA ILE A 120 15.42 -7.40 17.44
C ILE A 120 16.52 -8.37 17.90
N LEU A 121 16.21 -9.30 18.82
CA LEU A 121 17.18 -10.26 19.38
C LEU A 121 17.39 -11.53 18.53
N VAL A 122 16.73 -11.65 17.37
CA VAL A 122 16.89 -12.80 16.45
C VAL A 122 17.82 -12.46 15.28
N TYR A 123 18.49 -11.31 15.32
CA TYR A 123 19.67 -10.98 14.51
C TYR A 123 20.93 -10.93 15.37
#